data_AF-A0A9E0GVM2-F1
#
_entry.id   AF-A0A9E0GVM2-F1
#
_cell.length_a   1.000
_cell.length_b   1.000
_cell.length_c   1.000
_cell.angle_alpha   90.00
_cell.angle_beta   90.00
_cell.angle_gamma   90.00
#
_symmetry.space_group_name_H-M   'P 1'
#
loop_
_entity.id
_entity.type
_entity.pdbx_description
1 polymer ?
#
loop_
_entity_poly.entity_id
_entity_poly.type
_entity_poly.pdbx_seq_one_letter_code
_entity_poly.pdbx_strand_id
1 'polypeptide(L)'
;MTNEIKSATSVVTTNESTTVDNKNYDELIREFHRFWDVFPGIARLITKNHRILASNSIAAEKGFVEGAICAQVGTGPNAHRKCKLNKMFADKVGYTDRVLGDRVRGWAPVEGYDDVCVHFTVMIPESED
;
A
#
# COMPACT_ATOMS: atom_id res chain seq x y z
N MET A 1 30.25 -53.24 -26.59
CA MET A 1 29.24 -52.69 -25.67
C MET A 1 29.66 -51.27 -25.33
N THR A 2 29.18 -50.32 -26.12
CA THR A 2 29.49 -48.88 -26.02
C THR A 2 28.40 -48.22 -25.18
N ASN A 3 28.76 -47.69 -24.01
CA ASN A 3 27.86 -46.85 -23.22
C ASN A 3 28.11 -45.39 -23.57
N GLU A 4 27.19 -44.80 -24.35
CA GLU A 4 27.08 -43.37 -24.56
C GLU A 4 26.47 -42.71 -23.31
N ILE A 5 27.23 -41.83 -22.66
CA ILE A 5 26.70 -40.94 -21.61
C ILE A 5 26.21 -39.68 -22.30
N LYS A 6 24.88 -39.53 -22.40
CA LYS A 6 24.25 -38.28 -22.85
C LYS A 6 24.42 -37.21 -21.78
N SER A 7 25.19 -36.19 -22.10
CA SER A 7 25.36 -34.98 -21.28
C SER A 7 24.04 -34.20 -21.24
N ALA A 8 23.47 -34.02 -20.05
CA ALA A 8 22.26 -33.25 -19.83
C ALA A 8 22.62 -31.75 -19.79
N THR A 9 22.11 -31.01 -20.79
CA THR A 9 22.16 -29.55 -20.86
C THR A 9 21.44 -28.94 -19.65
N SER A 10 22.19 -28.26 -18.79
CA SER A 10 21.64 -27.45 -17.70
C SER A 10 21.00 -26.20 -18.30
N VAL A 11 19.68 -26.11 -18.25
CA VAL A 11 18.94 -24.90 -18.57
C VAL A 11 19.13 -23.93 -17.42
N VAL A 12 19.95 -22.90 -17.63
CA VAL A 12 20.03 -21.75 -16.74
C VAL A 12 18.71 -20.99 -16.86
N THR A 13 17.82 -21.19 -15.89
CA THR A 13 16.67 -20.31 -15.69
C THR A 13 17.19 -18.97 -15.22
N THR A 14 17.18 -17.98 -16.11
CA THR A 14 17.41 -16.58 -15.77
C THR A 14 16.28 -16.14 -14.85
N ASN A 15 16.59 -15.92 -13.58
CA ASN A 15 15.71 -15.22 -12.65
C ASN A 15 15.43 -13.83 -13.23
N GLU A 16 14.18 -13.60 -13.63
CA GLU A 16 13.65 -12.26 -13.89
C GLU A 16 13.82 -11.43 -12.63
N SER A 17 14.87 -10.61 -12.61
CA SER A 17 15.11 -9.59 -11.61
C SER A 17 13.93 -8.62 -11.67
N THR A 18 13.02 -8.73 -10.70
CA THR A 18 12.02 -7.70 -10.42
C THR A 18 12.75 -6.37 -10.26
N THR A 19 12.50 -5.45 -11.17
CA THR A 19 13.05 -4.11 -11.15
C THR A 19 12.60 -3.44 -9.85
N VAL A 20 13.53 -3.32 -8.90
CA VAL A 20 13.33 -2.47 -7.73
C VAL A 20 13.34 -1.05 -8.28
N ASP A 21 12.15 -0.47 -8.47
CA ASP A 21 11.96 0.92 -8.85
C ASP A 21 12.69 1.79 -7.81
N ASN A 22 13.89 2.24 -8.14
CA ASN A 22 14.75 3.04 -7.27
C ASN A 22 14.29 4.52 -7.32
N LYS A 23 12.99 4.75 -7.15
CA LYS A 23 12.41 6.08 -7.04
C LYS A 23 12.72 6.62 -5.64
N ASN A 24 13.34 7.80 -5.60
CA ASN A 24 13.51 8.51 -4.35
C ASN A 24 12.16 9.17 -3.98
N TYR A 25 11.60 8.78 -2.83
CA TYR A 25 10.36 9.35 -2.28
C TYR A 25 10.60 10.27 -1.08
N ASP A 26 11.84 10.64 -0.75
CA ASP A 26 12.21 11.36 0.48
C ASP A 26 11.43 12.67 0.65
N GLU A 27 11.30 13.45 -0.43
CA GLU A 27 10.54 14.69 -0.41
C GLU A 27 9.05 14.44 -0.17
N LEU A 28 8.47 13.46 -0.88
CA LEU A 28 7.08 13.08 -0.72
C LEU A 28 6.78 12.54 0.69
N ILE A 29 7.70 11.77 1.28
CA ILE A 29 7.59 11.26 2.65
C ILE A 29 7.63 12.41 3.65
N ARG A 30 8.53 13.38 3.45
CA ARG A 30 8.60 14.59 4.29
C ARG A 30 7.31 15.40 4.22
N GLU A 31 6.74 15.57 3.02
CA GLU A 31 5.46 16.26 2.82
C GLU A 31 4.30 15.49 3.44
N PHE A 32 4.29 14.17 3.29
CA PHE A 32 3.29 13.30 3.92
C PHE A 32 3.25 13.55 5.43
N HIS A 33 4.40 13.48 6.12
CA HIS A 33 4.47 13.73 7.56
C HIS A 33 3.99 15.14 7.93
N ARG A 34 4.33 16.16 7.12
CA ARG A 34 3.91 17.54 7.36
C ARG A 34 2.38 17.71 7.45
N PHE A 35 1.63 16.95 6.67
CA PHE A 35 0.16 17.08 6.60
C PHE A 35 -0.60 16.00 7.36
N TRP A 36 -0.05 14.78 7.42
CA TRP A 36 -0.80 13.61 7.86
C TRP A 36 -0.43 13.16 9.29
N ASP A 37 0.65 13.67 9.88
CA ASP A 37 0.97 13.36 11.29
C ASP A 37 -0.04 13.95 12.28
N VAL A 38 -0.68 15.07 11.92
CA VAL A 38 -1.72 15.72 12.73
C VAL A 38 -3.14 15.24 12.38
N PHE A 39 -3.29 14.38 11.37
CA PHE A 39 -4.59 13.88 10.94
C PHE A 39 -5.22 13.01 12.06
N PRO A 40 -6.50 13.24 12.44
CA PRO A 40 -7.13 12.56 13.58
C PRO A 40 -7.55 11.10 13.28
N GLY A 41 -6.87 10.44 12.35
CA GLY A 41 -7.14 9.08 11.92
C GLY A 41 -5.86 8.37 11.48
N ILE A 42 -6.01 7.16 10.97
CA ILE A 42 -4.90 6.39 10.39
C ILE A 42 -4.61 6.98 9.01
N ALA A 43 -3.36 7.33 8.74
CA ALA A 43 -2.92 7.74 7.41
C ALA A 43 -1.61 7.06 7.05
N ARG A 44 -1.52 6.60 5.79
CA ARG A 44 -0.36 5.90 5.25
C ARG A 44 -0.12 6.35 3.82
N LEU A 45 1.13 6.58 3.48
CA LEU A 45 1.59 6.69 2.10
C LEU A 45 1.90 5.28 1.59
N ILE A 46 1.23 4.84 0.53
CA ILE A 46 1.40 3.46 0.02
C ILE A 46 1.59 3.44 -1.50
N THR A 47 2.31 2.43 -1.98
CA THR A 47 2.48 2.20 -3.42
C THR A 47 1.30 1.45 -4.03
N LYS A 48 1.21 1.43 -5.37
CA LYS A 48 0.29 0.59 -6.14
C LYS A 48 0.37 -0.91 -5.80
N ASN A 49 1.50 -1.35 -5.27
CA ASN A 49 1.74 -2.73 -4.84
C ASN A 49 1.49 -2.91 -3.33
N HIS A 50 0.69 -2.04 -2.72
CA HIS A 50 0.31 -2.09 -1.30
C HIS A 50 1.45 -1.88 -0.29
N ARG A 51 2.67 -1.58 -0.75
CA ARG A 51 3.81 -1.37 0.15
C ARG A 51 3.69 -0.01 0.83
N ILE A 52 3.89 0.01 2.14
CA ILE A 52 3.89 1.25 2.94
C ILE A 52 5.24 1.96 2.77
N LEU A 53 5.19 3.24 2.41
CA LEU A 53 6.34 4.13 2.29
C LEU A 53 6.52 5.00 3.54
N ALA A 54 5.42 5.43 4.15
CA ALA A 54 5.40 6.22 5.38
C ALA A 54 4.05 6.06 6.09
N SER A 55 4.04 6.22 7.41
CA SER A 55 2.82 6.16 8.22
C SER A 55 2.79 7.26 9.28
N ASN A 56 1.61 7.80 9.56
CA ASN A 56 1.47 8.65 10.74
C ASN A 56 1.55 7.83 12.04
N SER A 57 1.73 8.49 13.17
CA SER A 57 1.90 7.84 14.48
C SER A 57 0.77 6.86 14.81
N ILE A 58 -0.48 7.28 14.60
CA ILE A 58 -1.67 6.45 14.84
C ILE A 58 -1.65 5.18 13.97
N ALA A 59 -1.25 5.28 12.70
CA ALA A 59 -1.12 4.14 11.82
C ALA A 59 0.02 3.20 12.26
N ALA A 60 1.19 3.76 12.58
CA ALA A 60 2.35 3.00 13.03
C ALA A 60 2.06 2.20 14.30
N GLU A 61 1.37 2.79 15.28
CA GLU A 61 0.92 2.11 16.51
C GLU A 61 -0.01 0.91 16.26
N LYS A 62 -0.70 0.89 15.11
CA LYS A 62 -1.55 -0.22 14.66
C LYS A 62 -0.82 -1.24 13.79
N GLY A 63 0.50 -1.13 13.67
CA GLY A 63 1.36 -2.05 12.91
C GLY A 63 1.49 -1.72 11.43
N PHE A 64 0.95 -0.60 10.97
CA PHE A 64 1.19 -0.12 9.61
C PHE A 64 2.53 0.60 9.58
N VAL A 65 3.61 -0.16 9.42
CA VAL A 65 4.98 0.36 9.41
C VAL A 65 5.57 0.32 8.00
N GLU A 66 6.59 1.12 7.76
CA GLU A 66 7.30 1.19 6.48
C GLU A 66 7.75 -0.20 6.02
N GLY A 67 7.61 -0.46 4.72
CA GLY A 67 7.95 -1.73 4.12
C GLY A 67 6.91 -2.85 4.30
N ALA A 68 5.94 -2.72 5.22
CA ALA A 68 4.85 -3.67 5.34
C ALA A 68 3.88 -3.59 4.14
N ILE A 69 3.12 -4.65 3.93
CA ILE A 69 2.02 -4.67 2.94
C ILE A 69 0.73 -4.29 3.67
N CYS A 70 0.08 -3.21 3.24
CA CYS A 70 -1.08 -2.67 3.94
C CYS A 70 -2.24 -3.66 4.07
N ALA A 71 -2.36 -4.59 3.11
CA ALA A 71 -3.36 -5.66 3.09
C ALA A 71 -3.09 -6.82 4.07
N GLN A 72 -1.89 -6.86 4.66
CA GLN A 72 -1.45 -7.90 5.60
C GLN A 72 -1.44 -7.41 7.05
N VAL A 73 -1.71 -6.12 7.29
CA VAL A 73 -1.70 -5.52 8.61
C VAL A 73 -3.15 -5.42 9.13
N GLY A 74 -3.40 -5.99 10.32
CA GLY A 74 -4.69 -5.95 10.99
C GLY A 74 -5.48 -7.27 10.93
N THR A 75 -6.62 -7.29 11.61
CA THR A 75 -7.34 -8.52 11.99
C THR A 75 -8.22 -9.07 10.85
N GLY A 76 -7.70 -10.07 10.16
CA GLY A 76 -8.46 -11.15 9.50
C GLY A 76 -8.85 -10.94 8.03
N PRO A 77 -9.35 -11.99 7.36
CA PRO A 77 -9.59 -12.03 5.90
C PRO A 77 -10.50 -10.93 5.34
N ASN A 78 -11.30 -10.29 6.20
CA ASN A 78 -12.36 -9.36 5.80
C ASN A 78 -11.97 -7.88 5.89
N ALA A 79 -10.84 -7.52 6.53
CA ALA A 79 -10.47 -6.11 6.74
C ALA A 79 -10.20 -5.36 5.42
N HIS A 80 -9.80 -6.08 4.36
CA HIS A 80 -9.52 -5.54 3.03
C HIS A 80 -10.60 -5.85 1.99
N ARG A 81 -11.78 -6.34 2.43
CA ARG A 81 -12.88 -6.60 1.52
C ARG A 81 -13.28 -5.31 0.78
N LYS A 82 -13.48 -5.43 -0.53
CA LYS A 82 -13.84 -4.32 -1.43
C LYS A 82 -12.82 -3.16 -1.43
N CYS A 83 -11.54 -3.43 -1.15
CA CYS A 83 -10.46 -2.45 -1.29
C CYS A 83 -10.56 -1.72 -2.64
N LYS A 84 -10.45 -0.39 -2.61
CA LYS A 84 -10.58 0.45 -3.82
C LYS A 84 -9.23 0.84 -4.42
N LEU A 85 -8.10 0.36 -3.90
CA LEU A 85 -6.76 0.75 -4.35
C LEU A 85 -6.58 0.64 -5.87
N ASN A 86 -6.84 -0.55 -6.43
CA ASN A 86 -6.65 -0.80 -7.86
C ASN A 86 -7.59 0.06 -8.71
N LYS A 87 -8.82 0.28 -8.25
CA LYS A 87 -9.79 1.13 -8.95
C LYS A 87 -9.38 2.60 -8.91
N MET A 88 -8.88 3.07 -7.77
CA MET A 88 -8.34 4.41 -7.60
C MET A 88 -7.17 4.66 -8.56
N PHE A 89 -6.19 3.74 -8.64
CA PHE A 89 -5.08 3.87 -9.59
C PHE A 89 -5.52 3.80 -11.06
N ALA A 90 -6.48 2.94 -11.39
CA ALA A 90 -6.99 2.83 -12.76
C ALA A 90 -7.69 4.12 -13.22
N ASP A 91 -8.49 4.72 -12.34
CA ASP A 91 -9.30 5.88 -12.69
C ASP A 91 -8.57 7.21 -12.40
N LYS A 92 -7.45 7.16 -11.67
CA LYS A 92 -6.66 8.33 -11.22
C LYS A 92 -7.48 9.38 -10.45
N VAL A 93 -8.50 8.95 -9.71
CA VAL A 93 -9.33 9.83 -8.88
C VAL A 93 -9.49 9.26 -7.47
N GLY A 94 -9.69 10.14 -6.48
CA GLY A 94 -9.90 9.73 -5.10
C GLY A 94 -11.16 8.89 -4.91
N TYR A 95 -11.07 7.86 -4.05
CA TYR A 95 -12.19 7.03 -3.65
C TYR A 95 -12.35 7.01 -2.15
N THR A 96 -13.60 6.96 -1.68
CA THR A 96 -13.94 6.66 -0.29
C THR A 96 -14.98 5.57 -0.20
N ASP A 97 -15.01 4.88 0.94
CA ASP A 97 -16.12 4.01 1.30
C ASP A 97 -16.38 3.99 2.81
N ARG A 98 -17.53 3.44 3.17
CA ARG A 98 -17.97 3.22 4.56
C ARG A 98 -18.38 1.76 4.78
N VAL A 99 -17.63 0.82 4.18
CA VAL A 99 -18.00 -0.62 4.21
C VAL A 99 -18.05 -1.18 5.64
N LEU A 100 -17.28 -0.60 6.57
CA LEU A 100 -17.24 -1.01 7.97
C LEU A 100 -18.22 -0.26 8.89
N GLY A 101 -18.99 0.71 8.36
CA GLY A 101 -20.06 1.40 9.08
C GLY A 101 -19.61 2.47 10.08
N ASP A 102 -18.62 2.20 10.92
CA ASP A 102 -18.13 3.10 11.98
C ASP A 102 -17.06 4.11 11.52
N ARG A 103 -16.55 3.93 10.31
CA ARG A 103 -15.42 4.70 9.78
C ARG A 103 -15.51 4.90 8.28
N VAL A 104 -14.89 5.98 7.81
CA VAL A 104 -14.61 6.22 6.39
C VAL A 104 -13.21 5.72 6.08
N ARG A 105 -13.07 4.95 4.99
CA ARG A 105 -11.79 4.61 4.37
C ARG A 105 -11.62 5.44 3.12
N GLY A 106 -10.41 5.90 2.84
CA GLY A 106 -10.12 6.64 1.63
C GLY A 106 -8.80 6.25 0.97
N TRP A 107 -8.76 6.44 -0.34
CA TRP A 107 -7.60 6.29 -1.21
C TRP A 107 -7.53 7.52 -2.11
N ALA A 108 -6.50 8.34 -1.91
CA ALA A 108 -6.30 9.57 -2.67
C ALA A 108 -5.00 9.47 -3.48
N PRO A 109 -5.03 9.58 -4.81
CA PRO A 109 -3.81 9.61 -5.61
C PRO A 109 -2.95 10.82 -5.22
N VAL A 110 -1.64 10.69 -5.35
CA VAL A 110 -0.71 11.80 -5.14
C VAL A 110 -0.35 12.40 -6.50
N GLU A 111 -0.64 13.68 -6.70
CA GLU A 111 -0.31 14.42 -7.93
C GLU A 111 1.19 14.31 -8.23
N GLY A 112 1.56 14.00 -9.48
CA GLY A 112 2.95 13.78 -9.88
C GLY A 112 3.53 12.39 -9.53
N TYR A 113 2.79 11.54 -8.79
CA TYR A 113 3.22 10.19 -8.40
C TYR A 113 2.18 9.13 -8.78
N ASP A 114 2.23 8.67 -10.03
CA ASP A 114 1.28 7.70 -10.63
C ASP A 114 1.21 6.33 -9.92
N ASP A 115 2.17 6.02 -9.04
CA ASP A 115 2.29 4.74 -8.34
C ASP A 115 2.17 4.86 -6.82
N VAL A 116 1.78 6.02 -6.30
CA VAL A 116 1.63 6.28 -4.86
C VAL A 116 0.27 6.90 -4.55
N CYS A 117 -0.30 6.53 -3.41
CA CYS A 117 -1.52 7.15 -2.89
C CYS A 117 -1.45 7.31 -1.37
N VAL A 118 -2.23 8.25 -0.83
CA VAL A 118 -2.55 8.27 0.59
C VAL A 118 -3.73 7.34 0.84
N HIS A 119 -3.55 6.35 1.71
CA HIS A 119 -4.62 5.50 2.22
C HIS A 119 -4.91 5.84 3.68
N PHE A 120 -6.07 6.45 3.92
CA PHE A 120 -6.50 6.88 5.24
C PHE A 120 -7.74 6.15 5.77
N THR A 121 -7.95 6.26 7.07
CA THR A 121 -9.16 5.83 7.76
C THR A 121 -9.45 6.79 8.90
N VAL A 122 -10.67 7.29 8.97
CA VAL A 122 -11.13 8.21 10.02
C VAL A 122 -12.45 7.72 10.60
N MET A 123 -12.58 7.77 11.92
CA MET A 123 -13.81 7.42 12.61
C MET A 123 -14.87 8.47 12.31
N ILE A 124 -16.13 8.03 12.21
CA ILE A 124 -17.25 8.95 12.09
C ILE A 124 -17.67 9.32 13.51
N PRO A 125 -17.58 10.60 13.91
CA PRO A 125 -18.05 11.04 15.21
C PRO A 125 -19.53 10.71 15.38
N GLU A 126 -19.94 10.41 16.60
CA GLU A 126 -21.37 10.35 16.96
C GLU A 126 -21.98 11.74 16.80
N SER A 127 -23.28 11.82 16.48
CA SER A 127 -23.98 13.09 16.52
C SER A 127 -24.06 13.58 17.96
N GLU A 128 -23.80 14.87 18.16
CA GLU A 128 -24.20 15.56 19.40
C GLU A 128 -25.71 15.83 19.26
N ASP A 129 -26.54 14.88 19.70
CA ASP A 129 -27.99 15.06 19.81
C ASP A 129 -28.36 16.10 20.87
#